data_AF-W2LKQ8-F1
#
_entry.id   AF-W2LKQ8-F1
#
_cell.length_a   1.000
_cell.length_b   1.000
_cell.length_c   1.000
_cell.angle_alpha   90.00
_cell.angle_beta   90.00
_cell.angle_gamma   90.00
#
_symmetry.space_group_name_H-M   'P 1'
#
loop_
_entity.id
_entity.type
_entity.pdbx_description
1 polymer ?
#
loop_
_entity_poly.entity_id
_entity_poly.type
_entity_poly.pdbx_seq_one_letter_code
_entity_poly.pdbx_strand_id
1 'polypeptide(L)'
;MWALKSPHRFLTLAVITLLALATTTMTASATKQVESTQRRLVTSLADAPSLRLQFTLKRDTMKVYGQNQFYVFANPVVSSDNTS
;
A
#
# COMPACT_ATOMS: atom_id res chain seq x y z
N MET A 1 -33.43 36.88 -54.72
CA MET A 1 -33.45 36.79 -53.23
C MET A 1 -33.45 35.32 -52.83
N TRP A 2 -32.32 34.78 -52.36
CA TRP A 2 -32.29 33.50 -51.65
C TRP A 2 -31.62 33.75 -50.30
N ALA A 3 -32.44 33.76 -49.25
CA ALA A 3 -32.02 34.06 -47.89
C ALA A 3 -31.25 32.86 -47.31
N LEU A 4 -30.00 33.10 -46.91
CA LEU A 4 -29.15 32.13 -46.23
C LEU A 4 -29.74 31.83 -44.84
N LYS A 5 -30.45 30.69 -44.73
CA LYS A 5 -31.21 30.31 -43.54
C LYS A 5 -30.33 29.56 -42.53
N SER A 6 -29.92 30.32 -41.51
CA SER A 6 -29.49 29.93 -40.15
C SER A 6 -28.04 29.41 -39.93
N PRO A 7 -27.20 30.16 -39.18
CA PRO A 7 -25.83 29.75 -38.81
C PRO A 7 -25.77 28.73 -37.66
N HIS A 8 -26.89 28.48 -36.96
CA HIS A 8 -26.92 27.56 -35.82
C HIS A 8 -26.76 26.07 -36.21
N ARG A 9 -27.10 25.70 -37.45
CA ARG A 9 -26.97 24.33 -37.96
C ARG A 9 -25.51 23.90 -38.16
N PHE A 10 -24.64 24.87 -38.45
CA PHE A 10 -23.20 24.64 -38.57
C PHE A 10 -22.53 24.52 -37.19
N LEU A 11 -22.99 25.30 -36.21
CA LEU A 11 -22.50 25.23 -34.83
C LEU A 11 -22.82 23.85 -34.20
N THR A 12 -24.02 23.31 -34.42
CA THR A 12 -24.41 21.99 -33.89
C THR A 12 -23.60 20.84 -34.47
N LEU A 13 -23.24 20.92 -35.77
CA LEU A 13 -22.42 19.88 -36.41
C LEU A 13 -20.97 19.90 -35.89
N ALA A 14 -20.41 21.09 -35.64
CA ALA A 14 -19.05 21.23 -35.10
C ALA A 14 -18.90 20.74 -33.65
N VAL A 15 -19.96 20.85 -32.83
CA VAL A 15 -19.95 20.34 -31.45
C VAL A 15 -20.03 18.81 -31.43
N ILE A 16 -20.77 18.19 -32.35
CA ILE A 16 -20.90 16.73 -32.43
C ILE A 16 -19.61 16.07 -32.92
N THR A 17 -18.86 16.70 -33.84
CA THR A 17 -17.57 16.18 -34.29
C THR A 17 -16.48 16.29 -33.23
N LEU A 18 -16.51 17.31 -32.36
CA LEU A 18 -15.54 17.46 -31.27
C LEU A 18 -15.74 16.43 -30.15
N LEU A 19 -16.99 15.98 -29.91
CA LEU A 19 -17.30 15.00 -28.87
C LEU A 19 -16.98 13.55 -29.27
N ALA A 20 -16.92 13.26 -30.58
CA ALA A 20 -16.62 11.92 -31.09
C ALA A 20 -15.12 11.54 -31.02
N LEU A 21 -14.21 12.52 -30.88
CA LEU A 21 -12.76 12.25 -30.79
C LEU A 21 -12.33 11.78 -29.39
N ALA A 22 -13.23 11.73 -28.41
CA ALA A 22 -12.92 11.35 -27.03
C ALA A 22 -12.92 9.84 -26.75
N THR A 23 -13.15 8.97 -27.74
CA THR A 23 -13.40 7.52 -27.47
C THR A 23 -12.65 6.56 -28.40
N THR A 24 -11.35 6.74 -28.60
CA THR A 24 -10.44 5.70 -29.13
C THR A 24 -9.04 5.99 -28.55
N THR A 25 -8.30 5.13 -27.86
CA THR A 25 -8.28 3.69 -27.65
C THR A 25 -7.63 3.40 -26.28
N MET A 26 -8.21 2.49 -25.50
CA MET A 26 -7.43 1.75 -24.51
C MET A 26 -6.65 0.64 -25.22
N THR A 27 -5.38 0.44 -24.83
CA THR A 27 -4.61 -0.82 -24.74
C THR A 27 -3.14 -0.67 -25.19
N ALA A 28 -2.28 -0.29 -24.25
CA ALA A 28 -0.83 -0.60 -24.18
C ALA A 28 -0.28 0.18 -22.97
N SER A 29 0.33 -0.37 -21.93
CA SER A 29 0.89 -1.70 -21.70
C SER A 29 0.80 -1.97 -20.20
N ALA A 30 0.17 -3.08 -19.81
CA ALA A 30 0.46 -3.68 -18.53
C ALA A 30 1.87 -4.29 -18.63
N THR A 31 2.83 -3.74 -17.90
CA THR A 31 3.94 -4.47 -17.25
C THR A 31 4.96 -3.47 -16.68
N LYS A 32 5.41 -3.75 -15.45
CA LYS A 32 6.48 -3.06 -14.69
C LYS A 32 6.12 -1.78 -13.94
N GLN A 33 5.16 -1.87 -13.01
CA GLN A 33 5.13 -0.92 -11.89
C GLN A 33 4.61 -1.52 -10.58
N VAL A 34 5.03 -2.76 -10.26
CA VAL A 34 4.80 -3.38 -8.94
C VAL A 34 6.07 -3.40 -8.07
N GLU A 35 7.22 -2.94 -8.58
CA GLU A 35 8.52 -3.15 -7.90
C GLU A 35 9.04 -1.94 -7.08
N SER A 36 8.36 -0.79 -7.09
CA SER A 36 8.86 0.40 -6.37
C SER A 36 8.17 0.70 -5.04
N THR A 37 6.99 0.13 -4.75
CA THR A 37 6.28 0.35 -3.47
C THR A 37 6.69 -0.64 -2.38
N GLN A 38 7.31 -1.77 -2.73
CA GLN A 38 8.00 -2.66 -1.78
C GLN A 38 9.39 -2.13 -1.39
N ARG A 39 9.77 -0.94 -1.85
CA ARG A 39 11.01 -0.29 -1.43
C ARG A 39 10.76 0.36 -0.07
N ARG A 40 11.19 -0.33 1.00
CA ARG A 40 11.46 0.20 2.36
C ARG A 40 10.43 -0.08 3.47
N LEU A 41 9.96 -1.32 3.58
CA LEU A 41 9.41 -1.85 4.84
C LEU A 41 9.91 -3.27 5.14
N VAL A 42 11.14 -3.59 4.72
CA VAL A 42 11.82 -4.81 5.19
C VAL A 42 12.86 -4.36 6.21
N THR A 43 12.42 -3.97 7.40
CA THR A 43 13.32 -3.99 8.56
C THR A 43 13.45 -5.45 8.96
N SER A 44 14.60 -6.06 8.62
CA SER A 44 14.91 -7.39 9.10
C SER A 44 14.86 -7.39 10.63
N LEU A 45 14.39 -8.48 11.24
CA LEU A 45 14.47 -8.63 12.70
C LEU A 45 15.93 -8.59 13.19
N ALA A 46 16.89 -8.83 12.29
CA ALA A 46 18.32 -8.66 12.55
C ALA A 46 18.70 -7.20 12.85
N ASP A 47 17.97 -6.24 12.28
CA ASP A 47 18.20 -4.80 12.46
C ASP A 47 17.25 -4.18 13.51
N ALA A 48 16.42 -5.01 14.16
CA ALA A 48 15.45 -4.54 15.13
C ALA A 48 16.11 -4.18 16.47
N PRO A 49 15.67 -3.10 17.14
CA PRO A 49 16.17 -2.75 18.46
C PRO A 49 15.75 -3.79 19.52
N SER A 50 16.42 -3.77 20.67
CA SER A 50 16.03 -4.59 21.81
C SER A 50 14.57 -4.35 22.21
N LEU A 51 13.85 -5.43 22.51
CA LEU A 51 12.46 -5.40 22.92
C LEU A 51 12.34 -5.43 24.44
N ARG A 52 11.44 -4.63 25.00
CA ARG A 52 11.03 -4.71 26.40
C ARG A 52 9.67 -5.38 26.51
N LEU A 53 9.65 -6.59 27.04
CA LEU A 53 8.45 -7.41 27.18
C LEU A 53 7.98 -7.37 28.64
N GLN A 54 6.72 -7.02 28.85
CA GLN A 54 6.11 -7.08 30.19
C GLN A 54 5.42 -8.43 30.39
N PHE A 55 5.79 -9.11 31.48
CA PHE A 55 5.19 -10.38 31.86
C PHE A 55 4.30 -10.19 33.09
N THR A 56 3.14 -10.83 33.06
CA THR A 56 2.24 -10.97 34.21
C THR A 56 1.87 -12.43 34.37
N LEU A 57 2.26 -13.02 35.49
CA LEU A 57 2.03 -14.43 35.81
C LEU A 57 0.64 -14.61 36.44
N LYS A 58 -0.10 -15.61 35.99
CA LYS A 58 -1.47 -15.87 36.45
C LYS A 58 -1.56 -16.55 37.82
N ARG A 59 -0.56 -17.33 38.21
CA ARG A 59 -0.59 -18.15 39.43
C ARG A 59 0.53 -17.71 40.37
N ASP A 60 0.21 -17.58 41.65
CA ASP A 60 1.19 -17.23 42.69
C ASP A 60 2.28 -18.30 42.88
N THR A 61 2.06 -19.53 42.44
CA THR A 61 3.09 -20.57 42.49
C THR A 61 4.17 -20.40 41.42
N MET A 62 3.96 -19.52 40.44
CA MET A 62 4.90 -19.30 39.34
C MET A 62 5.82 -18.10 39.54
N LYS A 63 5.81 -17.47 40.73
CA LYS A 63 6.59 -16.25 40.95
C LYS A 63 8.05 -16.48 40.61
N VAL A 64 8.64 -15.52 39.90
CA VAL A 64 10.07 -15.48 39.68
C VAL A 64 10.64 -14.52 40.71
N TYR A 65 11.48 -15.02 41.62
CA TYR A 65 12.01 -14.25 42.76
C TYR A 65 10.92 -13.54 43.59
N GLY A 66 9.80 -14.21 43.81
CA GLY A 66 8.67 -13.65 44.56
C GLY A 66 7.83 -12.63 43.80
N GLN A 67 8.13 -12.36 42.52
CA GLN A 67 7.40 -11.42 41.68
C GLN A 67 6.51 -12.12 40.65
N ASN A 68 5.30 -11.58 40.47
CA ASN A 68 4.36 -11.99 39.42
C ASN A 68 4.41 -11.07 38.20
N GLN A 69 5.02 -9.90 38.31
CA GLN A 69 5.16 -8.92 37.24
C GLN A 69 6.61 -8.51 37.08
N PHE A 70 7.12 -8.58 35.86
CA PHE A 70 8.50 -8.21 35.57
C PHE A 70 8.68 -7.89 34.09
N TYR A 71 9.83 -7.29 33.76
CA TYR A 71 10.22 -7.02 32.39
C TYR A 71 11.33 -7.97 31.95
N VAL A 72 11.28 -8.38 30.68
CA VAL A 72 12.37 -9.09 30.01
C VAL A 72 12.84 -8.25 28.84
N PHE A 73 14.16 -8.08 28.73
CA PHE A 73 14.80 -7.41 27.62
C PHE A 73 15.33 -8.45 26.65
N ALA A 74 14.84 -8.45 25.42
CA ALA A 74 15.17 -9.44 24.40
C ALA A 74 15.89 -8.78 23.22
N ASN A 75 16.98 -9.41 22.78
CA ASN A 75 17.69 -9.04 21.57
C ASN A 75 17.29 -10.03 20.46
N PRO A 76 16.55 -9.59 19.43
CA PRO A 76 16.13 -10.49 18.38
C PRO A 76 17.34 -11.00 17.58
N VAL A 77 17.31 -12.29 17.23
CA VAL A 77 18.29 -12.93 16.35
C VAL A 77 17.54 -13.64 15.23
N VAL A 78 18.06 -13.55 14.01
CA VAL A 78 17.49 -14.24 12.84
C VAL A 78 18.29 -15.52 12.62
N SER A 79 17.61 -16.66 12.63
CA SER A 79 18.23 -17.93 12.23
C SER A 79 18.56 -17.90 10.74
N SER A 80 19.75 -18.38 10.37
CA SER A 80 20.17 -18.51 8.98
C SER A 80 19.32 -19.50 8.19
N ASP A 81 18.67 -20.43 8.89
CA ASP A 81 18.20 -21.66 8.24
C ASP A 81 16.78 -21.54 7.69
N ASN A 82 16.06 -20.44 7.97
CA ASN A 82 14.75 -20.07 7.40
C ASN A 82 13.68 -21.19 7.35
N THR A 83 13.88 -22.29 8.07
CA THR A 83 12.91 -23.37 8.24
C THR A 83 12.06 -23.05 9.46
N SER A 84 10.80 -22.69 9.21
CA SER A 84 9.76 -22.57 10.23
C SER A 84 8.96 -23.85 10.37
#